data_AF-A0A963FFE4-F1
#
_entry.id   AF-A0A963FFE4-F1
#
_cell.length_a   1.000
_cell.length_b   1.000
_cell.length_c   1.000
_cell.angle_alpha   90.00
_cell.angle_beta   90.00
_cell.angle_gamma   90.00
#
_symmetry.space_group_name_H-M   'P 1'
#
loop_
_entity.id
_entity.type
_entity.pdbx_description
1 polymer ?
#
loop_
_entity_poly.entity_id
_entity_poly.type
_entity_poly.pdbx_seq_one_letter_code
_entity_poly.pdbx_strand_id
1 'polypeptide(L)' 'TLYGAALDEGGFVRLSGDYELAEAQILTIGVIFYDSGDAPPVFDIGDNDRVFAGYSYSF' A
#
# COMPACT_ATOMS: atom_id res chain seq x y z
N THR A 1 12.99 -15.04 -10.27
CA THR A 1 11.50 -14.91 -10.12
C THR A 1 11.18 -13.43 -10.14
N LEU A 2 9.91 -13.01 -10.18
CA LEU A 2 9.62 -11.57 -10.20
C LEU A 2 10.05 -10.87 -8.90
N TYR A 3 9.99 -11.57 -7.77
CA TYR A 3 10.24 -11.03 -6.43
C TYR A 3 11.49 -11.62 -5.76
N GLY A 4 12.39 -12.26 -6.51
CA GLY A 4 13.51 -12.98 -5.92
C GLY A 4 13.10 -14.26 -5.18
N ALA A 5 14.08 -14.96 -4.64
CA ALA A 5 13.86 -16.21 -3.90
C ALA A 5 13.43 -15.94 -2.45
N ALA A 6 13.81 -14.78 -1.89
CA ALA A 6 13.51 -14.37 -0.53
C ALA A 6 12.42 -13.30 -0.42
N LEU A 7 11.74 -12.97 -1.53
CA LEU A 7 10.74 -11.88 -1.60
C LEU A 7 11.33 -10.49 -1.36
N ASP A 8 12.57 -10.30 -1.80
CA ASP A 8 13.41 -9.12 -1.62
C ASP A 8 13.79 -8.42 -2.94
N GLU A 9 13.32 -8.90 -4.09
CA GLU A 9 13.53 -8.24 -5.40
C GLU A 9 12.25 -7.53 -5.84
N GLY A 10 11.79 -6.57 -5.04
CA GLY A 10 10.72 -5.64 -5.39
C GLY A 10 9.32 -6.02 -4.91
N GLY A 11 8.46 -5.01 -4.79
CA GLY A 11 7.10 -5.17 -4.30
C GLY A 11 6.60 -3.94 -3.56
N PHE A 12 5.61 -4.13 -2.68
CA PHE A 12 5.17 -3.08 -1.77
C PHE A 12 4.57 -3.66 -0.49
N VAL A 13 4.65 -2.88 0.58
CA VAL A 13 3.94 -3.13 1.83
C VAL A 13 2.90 -2.05 2.04
N ARG A 14 1.66 -2.44 2.33
CA ARG A 14 0.57 -1.51 2.66
C ARG A 14 0.20 -1.67 4.13
N LEU A 15 0.26 -0.56 4.87
CA LEU A 15 -0.29 -0.46 6.21
C LEU A 15 -1.53 0.43 6.16
N SER A 16 -2.64 -0.06 6.71
CA SER A 16 -3.88 0.70 6.77
C SER A 16 -4.64 0.43 8.07
N GLY A 17 -5.35 1.45 8.53
CA GLY A 17 -6.24 1.38 9.67
C GLY A 17 -7.59 2.01 9.34
N ASP A 18 -8.64 1.36 9.79
CA ASP A 18 -10.02 1.84 9.71
C ASP A 18 -10.45 2.33 11.08
N TYR A 19 -11.14 3.47 11.11
CA TYR A 19 -11.75 4.04 12.28
C TYR A 19 -13.23 4.34 12.00
N GLU A 20 -14.11 3.77 12.81
CA GLU A 20 -15.54 4.07 12.76
C GLU A 20 -15.81 5.43 13.41
N LEU A 21 -16.19 6.42 12.61
CA LEU A 21 -16.50 7.77 13.08
C LEU A 21 -17.91 7.84 13.70
N ALA A 22 -18.85 7.13 13.09
CA ALA A 22 -20.24 6.99 13.50
C ALA A 22 -20.83 5.75 12.80
N GLU A 23 -22.06 5.39 13.14
CA GLU A 23 -22.78 4.31 12.46
C GLU A 23 -22.74 4.52 10.94
N ALA A 24 -22.27 3.50 10.23
CA ALA A 24 -22.08 3.46 8.78
C ALA A 24 -21.11 4.51 8.19
N GLN A 25 -20.26 5.14 9.01
CA GLN A 25 -19.22 6.09 8.57
C GLN A 25 -17.82 5.57 8.96
N ILE A 26 -17.03 5.20 7.96
CA ILE A 26 -15.66 4.68 8.17
C ILE A 26 -14.64 5.64 7.56
N LEU A 27 -13.64 6.02 8.37
CA LEU A 27 -12.42 6.69 7.93
C LEU A 27 -11.30 5.66 7.81
N THR A 28 -10.71 5.54 6.63
CA THR A 28 -9.51 4.73 6.38
C THR A 28 -8.32 5.64 6.20
N ILE A 29 -7.22 5.35 6.87
CA ILE A 29 -5.91 5.98 6.62
C ILE A 29 -4.87 4.91 6.34
N GLY A 30 -3.86 5.23 5.53
CA GLY A 30 -2.77 4.30 5.32
C GLY A 30 -1.59 4.85 4.54
N VAL A 31 -0.58 4.00 4.44
CA VAL A 31 0.67 4.24 3.75
C VAL A 31 1.02 3.01 2.92
N ILE A 32 1.67 3.23 1.78
CA ILE A 32 2.23 2.20 0.91
C ILE A 32 3.72 2.50 0.78
N PHE A 33 4.56 1.54 1.16
CA PHE A 33 6.00 1.57 0.95
C PHE A 33 6.34 0.70 -0.23
N TYR A 34 6.97 1.26 -1.25
CA TYR A 34 7.41 0.50 -2.42
C TYR A 34 8.88 0.11 -2.26
N ASP A 35 9.21 -1.08 -2.74
CA ASP A 35 10.58 -1.58 -2.78
C ASP A 35 10.94 -1.93 -4.23
N SER A 36 12.11 -1.51 -4.67
CA SER A 36 12.58 -1.72 -6.04
C SER A 36 13.17 -3.13 -6.18
N GLY A 37 12.91 -3.76 -7.33
CA GLY A 37 13.57 -5.00 -7.73
C GLY A 37 14.32 -4.86 -9.05
N ASP A 38 15.03 -5.91 -9.45
CA ASP A 38 15.79 -5.93 -10.71
C ASP A 38 14.91 -6.27 -11.93
N ALA A 39 13.71 -6.81 -11.71
CA ALA A 39 12.82 -7.21 -12.79
C ALA A 39 12.08 -6.00 -13.40
N PRO A 40 11.89 -5.95 -14.74
CA PRO A 40 11.32 -4.78 -15.42
C PRO A 40 10.02 -4.17 -14.84
N PRO A 41 9.03 -4.94 -14.34
CA PRO A 41 7.80 -4.33 -13.83
C PRO A 41 7.92 -3.78 -12.39
N VAL A 42 9.00 -4.08 -11.67
CA VAL A 42 9.30 -3.58 -10.31
C VAL A 42 10.61 -2.79 -10.26
N PHE A 43 11.19 -2.53 -11.42
CA PHE A 43 12.37 -1.69 -11.55
C PHE A 43 11.98 -0.24 -11.30
N ASP A 44 12.73 0.44 -10.43
CA ASP A 44 12.61 1.87 -10.15
C ASP A 44 11.25 2.31 -9.54
N ILE A 45 10.60 1.43 -8.77
CA ILE A 45 9.33 1.76 -8.09
C ILE A 45 9.51 2.26 -6.65
N GLY A 46 10.70 2.08 -6.06
CA GLY A 46 10.98 2.35 -4.64
C GLY A 46 10.81 3.81 -4.20
N ASP A 47 10.98 4.76 -5.13
CA ASP A 47 10.82 6.20 -4.83
C ASP A 47 9.35 6.68 -4.98
N ASN A 48 8.39 5.77 -4.98
CA ASN A 48 6.95 6.05 -5.18
C ASN A 48 6.10 5.76 -3.93
N ASP A 49 6.66 5.95 -2.73
CA ASP A 49 5.90 5.83 -1.48
C ASP A 49 4.64 6.71 -1.47
N ARG A 50 3.53 6.18 -0.93
CA ARG A 50 2.23 6.86 -0.96
C ARG A 50 1.60 6.91 0.40
N VAL A 51 1.00 8.05 0.73
CA VAL A 51 0.02 8.17 1.80
C VAL A 51 -1.37 8.28 1.19
N PHE A 52 -2.37 7.73 1.86
CA PHE A 52 -3.76 7.84 1.42
C PHE A 52 -4.73 7.96 2.60
N ALA A 53 -5.87 8.57 2.32
CA ALA A 53 -7.02 8.63 3.20
C ALA A 53 -8.28 8.36 2.38
N GLY A 54 -9.26 7.68 2.97
CA GLY A 54 -10.54 7.36 2.37
C GLY A 54 -11.67 7.51 3.38
N TYR A 55 -12.85 7.85 2.90
CA TYR A 55 -14.06 7.95 3.72
C TYR A 55 -15.18 7.18 3.03
N SER A 56 -15.88 6.33 3.77
CA SER A 56 -17.02 5.54 3.30
C SER A 56 -18.26 5.84 4.14
N TYR A 57 -19.40 5.97 3.46
CA TYR A 57 -20.72 6.09 4.07
C TYR A 57 -21.67 5.04 3.47
N SER A 58 -22.44 4.35 4.30
CA SER A 58 -23.46 3.37 3.86
C SER A 58 -24.83 3.71 4.44
N PHE A 59 -25.90 3.43 3.68
CA PHE A 59 -27.29 3.74 4.02
C PHE A 59 -28.20 2.51 3.92
#